data_AF-A0A3D3GIW1-F1
#
_entry.id   AF-A0A3D3GIW1-F1
#
_cell.length_a   1.000
_cell.length_b   1.000
_cell.length_c   1.000
_cell.angle_alpha   90.00
_cell.angle_beta   90.00
_cell.angle_gamma   90.00
#
_symmetry.space_group_name_H-M   'P 1'
#
loop_
_entity.id
_entity.type
_entity.pdbx_description
1 polymer ?
#
loop_
_entity_poly.entity_id
_entity_poly.type
_entity_poly.pdbx_seq_one_letter_code
_entity_poly.pdbx_strand_id
1 'polypeptide(L)'
;MVDLITYKEEAAKHALQFKELHVEFFSSRPPKFAQLASRSPRQDSNAFRVNDEGFLFELKFPAFIRRVEFVAEASSTKPPSLKVELLPITDNPASAVKTEPDSEKPNVLVAEINAIVRGFKVAPDGFFSKLRTHKLTHVLVYGYSLTDLENLEDAIYWYIDAKARFNSTIESGFQSLELAKAALSKQESDWKASVEGTKKELAEKATEQAKQLKAESEEVAKTLIANKKIHDDQIAKIQTEIKAKEIEIRAFTEQLQKLSEERVRLVSGNAELTTQKERLSKFVDEQQKQDRDLEQRIAEKSAALSHMTKEAAVLSERLREMNNDVSMFADDMKGVVQQGDQQISKYLKIIWACLLIGAGLAIFSVCSTINVFDTFVAKPELTVKGLLFVKAPFVFIMASVFTFLFSFAKPFLVRIREIHAKRLRIAEISMLAREISDSALHGECVSDEERAQVRLEVRMKFLRDYLTGALDPVHSPVTIQDQERKRTDVRAIVGDILTKSLSTKINTGNTAKVVPEVSASKNVN
;
A
#
# COMPACT_ATOMS: atom_id res chain seq x y z
N MET A 1 91.90 1.04 -58.61
CA MET A 1 92.75 0.09 -59.36
C MET A 1 92.43 0.13 -60.86
N VAL A 2 91.14 0.08 -61.24
CA VAL A 2 90.69 0.32 -62.63
C VAL A 2 91.24 1.63 -63.20
N ASP A 3 91.08 2.75 -62.49
CA ASP A 3 91.58 4.06 -62.95
C ASP A 3 93.12 4.11 -63.14
N LEU A 4 93.86 3.32 -62.37
CA LEU A 4 95.32 3.24 -62.46
C LEU A 4 95.77 2.42 -63.68
N ILE A 5 95.00 1.40 -64.05
CA ILE A 5 95.21 0.60 -65.26
C ILE A 5 94.92 1.45 -66.49
N THR A 6 93.79 2.19 -66.49
CA THR A 6 93.41 3.08 -67.59
C THR A 6 94.46 4.16 -67.84
N TYR A 7 94.96 4.83 -66.80
CA TYR A 7 95.99 5.87 -66.91
C TYR A 7 97.31 5.35 -67.52
N LYS A 8 97.77 4.16 -67.11
CA LYS A 8 99.02 3.59 -67.65
C LYS A 8 98.86 2.99 -69.04
N GLU A 9 97.67 2.51 -69.39
CA GLU A 9 97.36 2.08 -70.76
C GLU A 9 97.41 3.26 -71.74
N GLU A 10 96.88 4.42 -71.34
CA GLU A 10 97.01 5.66 -72.11
C GLU A 10 98.47 6.11 -72.23
N ALA A 11 99.26 6.02 -71.15
CA ALA A 11 100.69 6.32 -71.17
C ALA A 11 101.47 5.39 -72.11
N ALA A 12 101.16 4.09 -72.14
CA ALA A 12 101.77 3.13 -73.05
C ALA A 12 101.37 3.40 -74.52
N LYS A 13 100.12 3.78 -74.78
CA LYS A 13 99.66 4.21 -76.11
C LYS A 13 100.41 5.46 -76.58
N HIS A 14 100.65 6.42 -75.69
CA HIS A 14 101.45 7.60 -76.01
C HIS A 14 102.93 7.28 -76.24
N ALA A 15 103.51 6.33 -75.51
CA ALA A 15 104.90 5.89 -75.72
C ALA A 15 105.11 5.15 -77.07
N LEU A 16 104.06 4.52 -77.60
CA LEU A 16 104.09 3.80 -78.88
C LEU A 16 103.81 4.67 -80.12
N GLN A 17 103.54 5.97 -79.95
CA GLN A 17 103.42 6.87 -81.09
C GLN A 17 104.81 7.20 -81.63
N PHE A 18 105.03 6.99 -82.94
CA PHE A 18 106.30 7.30 -83.59
C PHE A 18 106.67 8.77 -83.35
N LYS A 19 107.81 9.00 -82.72
CA LYS A 19 108.29 10.35 -82.43
C LYS A 19 108.97 10.91 -83.67
N GLU A 20 108.38 11.96 -84.25
CA GLU A 20 109.00 12.67 -85.35
C GLU A 20 110.21 13.46 -84.83
N LEU A 21 111.40 13.07 -85.27
CA LEU A 21 112.61 13.84 -84.97
C LEU A 21 112.83 14.85 -86.11
N HIS A 22 112.32 16.06 -85.91
CA HIS A 22 112.49 17.17 -86.85
C HIS A 22 113.91 17.71 -86.77
N VAL A 23 114.64 17.68 -87.88
CA VAL A 23 115.93 18.35 -87.98
C VAL A 23 115.98 19.26 -89.20
N GLU A 24 116.07 20.57 -88.96
CA GLU A 24 116.17 21.64 -89.96
C GLU A 24 117.64 22.03 -90.20
N PHE A 25 118.08 22.12 -91.47
CA PHE A 25 119.51 22.23 -91.78
C PHE A 25 119.97 23.41 -92.65
N PHE A 26 119.08 24.23 -93.23
CA PHE A 26 119.52 25.16 -94.28
C PHE A 26 118.88 26.57 -94.23
N SER A 27 119.48 27.46 -93.44
CA SER A 27 119.28 28.91 -93.61
C SER A 27 120.07 29.43 -94.84
N SER A 28 119.49 30.37 -95.58
CA SER A 28 119.88 30.76 -96.95
C SER A 28 121.06 31.75 -97.02
N ARG A 29 122.22 31.34 -97.60
CA ARG A 29 123.16 32.09 -98.48
C ARG A 29 124.54 31.37 -98.66
N PRO A 30 125.10 31.19 -99.90
CA PRO A 30 126.50 30.74 -100.15
C PRO A 30 127.35 31.83 -100.87
N PRO A 31 128.65 31.67 -101.28
CA PRO A 31 129.67 30.63 -101.03
C PRO A 31 131.11 31.15 -100.63
N LYS A 32 131.87 30.37 -99.85
CA LYS A 32 133.32 30.05 -99.98
C LYS A 32 133.78 29.29 -98.72
N PHE A 33 134.06 27.99 -98.91
CA PHE A 33 134.60 27.03 -97.94
C PHE A 33 133.80 26.79 -96.65
N ALA A 34 133.46 25.52 -96.45
CA ALA A 34 132.86 24.96 -95.27
C ALA A 34 133.74 25.19 -94.03
N GLN A 35 133.49 26.27 -93.31
CA GLN A 35 133.84 26.43 -91.90
C GLN A 35 132.74 27.25 -91.27
N LEU A 36 131.66 26.59 -90.83
CA LEU A 36 130.69 27.09 -89.82
C LEU A 36 129.59 26.05 -89.52
N ALA A 37 129.96 24.78 -89.41
CA ALA A 37 129.10 23.73 -88.83
C ALA A 37 129.57 23.34 -87.42
N SER A 38 130.14 24.29 -86.65
CA SER A 38 130.64 24.04 -85.29
C SER A 38 130.14 25.02 -84.22
N ARG A 39 128.99 25.67 -84.42
CA ARG A 39 128.33 26.44 -83.35
C ARG A 39 126.82 26.29 -83.38
N SER A 40 126.35 25.16 -82.87
CA SER A 40 125.10 25.11 -82.10
C SER A 40 125.38 24.41 -80.76
N PRO A 41 125.35 25.13 -79.63
CA PRO A 41 125.52 24.57 -78.30
C PRO A 41 124.14 24.24 -77.70
N ARG A 42 123.67 23.01 -77.90
CA ARG A 42 122.81 22.33 -76.92
C ARG A 42 123.33 20.90 -76.79
N GLN A 43 123.95 20.63 -75.66
CA GLN A 43 124.77 19.45 -75.35
C GLN A 43 123.99 18.12 -75.28
N ASP A 44 122.74 18.09 -75.76
CA ASP A 44 121.85 16.93 -75.75
C ASP A 44 121.29 16.54 -77.13
N SER A 45 121.60 17.28 -78.19
CA SER A 45 121.12 16.97 -79.53
C SER A 45 122.08 16.03 -80.27
N ASN A 46 121.51 15.08 -81.02
CA ASN A 46 122.21 14.19 -81.96
C ASN A 46 123.36 14.91 -82.70
N ALA A 47 124.53 14.29 -82.76
CA ALA A 47 125.71 14.90 -83.33
C ALA A 47 125.60 14.90 -84.87
N PHE A 48 125.56 16.09 -85.44
CA PHE A 48 125.56 16.30 -86.87
C PHE A 48 126.96 16.71 -87.33
N ARG A 49 127.53 15.98 -88.29
CA ARG A 49 128.86 16.28 -88.85
C ARG A 49 128.74 16.35 -90.37
N VAL A 50 129.31 17.40 -90.96
CA VAL A 50 129.42 17.54 -92.41
C VAL A 50 130.84 17.19 -92.81
N ASN A 51 131.02 16.26 -93.74
CA ASN A 51 132.32 15.96 -94.33
C ASN A 51 132.24 16.09 -95.86
N ASP A 52 133.40 16.05 -96.53
CA ASP A 52 133.47 16.20 -98.00
C ASP A 52 132.74 15.07 -98.76
N GLU A 53 132.35 14.01 -98.05
CA GLU A 53 131.67 12.83 -98.58
C GLU A 53 130.15 12.83 -98.33
N GLY A 54 129.62 13.76 -97.53
CA GLY A 54 128.18 13.84 -97.23
C GLY A 54 127.85 14.38 -95.83
N PHE A 55 126.59 14.16 -95.44
CA PHE A 55 126.05 14.55 -94.14
C PHE A 55 125.99 13.33 -93.22
N LEU A 56 126.70 13.37 -92.10
CA LEU A 56 126.73 12.31 -91.10
C LEU A 56 125.81 12.68 -89.93
N PHE A 57 124.86 11.80 -89.64
CA PHE A 57 123.91 11.92 -88.54
C PHE A 57 124.23 10.84 -87.51
N GLU A 58 124.81 11.21 -86.38
CA GLU A 58 125.05 10.30 -85.25
C GLU A 58 123.98 10.53 -84.18
N LEU A 59 123.23 9.49 -83.84
CA LEU A 59 122.26 9.51 -82.77
C LEU A 59 122.96 9.37 -81.42
N LYS A 60 122.46 10.08 -80.39
CA LYS A 60 123.00 10.01 -79.02
C LYS A 60 122.89 8.60 -78.43
N PHE A 61 121.79 7.91 -78.76
CA PHE A 61 121.55 6.52 -78.41
C PHE A 61 121.17 5.76 -79.67
N PRO A 62 121.53 4.47 -79.77
CA PRO A 62 121.05 3.66 -80.87
C PRO A 62 119.52 3.66 -80.91
N ALA A 63 118.96 3.79 -82.10
CA ALA A 63 117.52 3.79 -82.30
C ALA A 63 117.18 2.79 -83.39
N PHE A 64 116.05 2.12 -83.22
CA PHE A 64 115.43 1.39 -84.32
C PHE A 64 114.81 2.42 -85.26
N ILE A 65 115.45 2.66 -86.41
CA ILE A 65 114.91 3.56 -87.42
C ILE A 65 114.14 2.72 -88.42
N ARG A 66 112.85 3.01 -88.56
CA ARG A 66 111.99 2.39 -89.55
C ARG A 66 112.19 3.05 -90.91
N ARG A 67 112.04 4.37 -90.96
CA ARG A 67 112.18 5.14 -92.19
C ARG A 67 112.75 6.52 -91.91
N VAL A 68 113.43 7.09 -92.90
CA VAL A 68 113.90 8.47 -92.89
C VAL A 68 113.35 9.17 -94.13
N GLU A 69 112.72 10.32 -93.93
CA GLU A 69 112.20 11.15 -94.99
C GLU A 69 113.08 12.39 -95.17
N PHE A 70 113.57 12.61 -96.38
CA PHE A 70 114.32 13.79 -96.77
C PHE A 70 113.42 14.69 -97.60
N VAL A 71 113.08 15.87 -97.08
CA VAL A 71 112.18 16.82 -97.73
C VAL A 71 113.01 17.82 -98.53
N ALA A 72 112.91 17.82 -99.85
CA ALA A 72 113.59 18.75 -100.74
C ALA A 72 112.72 19.98 -101.09
N GLU A 73 113.35 21.08 -101.49
CA GLU A 73 112.67 22.28 -101.97
C GLU A 73 111.99 22.03 -103.33
N ALA A 74 110.74 22.48 -103.48
CA ALA A 74 109.81 22.10 -104.56
C ALA A 74 110.19 22.54 -106.00
N SER A 75 111.36 23.15 -106.22
CA SER A 75 111.68 23.80 -107.51
C SER A 75 112.29 22.87 -108.58
N SER A 76 112.54 21.60 -108.28
CA SER A 76 113.13 20.66 -109.23
C SER A 76 112.16 19.61 -109.74
N THR A 77 112.07 19.48 -111.07
CA THR A 77 111.23 18.49 -111.78
C THR A 77 111.64 17.03 -111.55
N LYS A 78 112.76 16.77 -110.86
CA LYS A 78 113.17 15.43 -110.43
C LYS A 78 114.00 15.53 -109.14
N PRO A 79 113.61 14.85 -108.04
CA PRO A 79 114.37 14.90 -106.79
C PRO A 79 115.73 14.19 -106.96
N PRO A 80 116.77 14.60 -106.20
CA PRO A 80 118.07 13.97 -106.24
C PRO A 80 117.99 12.53 -105.71
N SER A 81 118.69 11.59 -106.34
CA SER A 81 118.95 10.28 -105.73
C SER A 81 119.97 10.44 -104.61
N LEU A 82 119.60 10.09 -103.38
CA LEU A 82 120.48 10.08 -102.22
C LEU A 82 120.83 8.63 -101.86
N LYS A 83 122.09 8.41 -101.52
CA LYS A 83 122.58 7.17 -100.95
C LYS A 83 122.65 7.36 -99.44
N VAL A 84 121.88 6.56 -98.70
CA VAL A 84 121.88 6.57 -97.23
C VAL A 84 122.69 5.38 -96.75
N GLU A 85 123.87 5.62 -96.20
CA GLU A 85 124.73 4.61 -95.61
C GLU A 85 124.42 4.51 -94.12
N LEU A 86 123.97 3.34 -93.67
CA LEU A 86 123.63 3.13 -92.27
C LEU A 86 124.90 3.00 -91.42
N LEU A 87 124.90 3.55 -90.21
CA LEU A 87 125.92 3.30 -89.19
C LEU A 87 125.39 2.21 -88.25
N PRO A 88 125.67 0.92 -88.51
CA PRO A 88 125.28 -0.14 -87.60
C PRO A 88 125.91 0.05 -86.23
N ILE A 89 125.31 -0.59 -85.21
CA ILE A 89 125.91 -0.64 -83.86
C ILE A 89 127.15 -1.55 -83.86
N THR A 90 127.13 -2.61 -84.67
CA THR A 90 128.21 -3.57 -84.82
C THR A 90 129.18 -3.13 -85.93
N ASP A 91 130.43 -3.60 -85.91
CA ASP A 91 131.47 -3.30 -86.92
C ASP A 91 131.18 -3.86 -88.33
N ASN A 92 129.92 -4.23 -88.62
CA ASN A 92 129.53 -4.67 -89.94
C ASN A 92 129.66 -3.53 -90.95
N PRO A 93 130.03 -3.84 -92.21
CA PRO A 93 130.13 -2.83 -93.25
C PRO A 93 128.78 -2.11 -93.40
N ALA A 94 128.85 -0.78 -93.57
CA ALA A 94 127.68 0.07 -93.71
C ALA A 94 126.80 -0.41 -94.88
N SER A 95 125.59 -0.88 -94.57
CA SER A 95 124.58 -1.19 -95.58
C SER A 95 124.06 0.11 -96.17
N ALA A 96 124.11 0.23 -97.50
CA ALA A 96 123.57 1.38 -98.20
C ALA A 96 122.11 1.12 -98.59
N VAL A 97 121.22 1.99 -98.13
CA VAL A 97 119.81 2.05 -98.53
C VAL A 97 119.67 3.15 -99.56
N LYS A 98 119.03 2.83 -100.70
CA LYS A 98 118.69 3.83 -101.71
C LYS A 98 117.43 4.57 -101.30
N THR A 99 117.39 5.87 -101.52
CA THR A 99 116.14 6.64 -101.35
C THR A 99 115.24 6.47 -102.56
N GLU A 100 113.95 6.30 -102.31
CA GLU A 100 112.91 6.33 -103.34
C GLU A 100 112.03 7.58 -103.15
N PRO A 101 111.59 8.24 -104.23
CA PRO A 101 110.62 9.33 -104.10
C PRO A 101 109.31 8.80 -103.53
N ASP A 102 108.75 9.51 -102.56
CA ASP A 102 107.44 9.21 -101.99
C ASP A 102 106.36 9.31 -103.08
N SER A 103 105.49 8.30 -103.18
CA SER A 103 104.44 8.24 -104.19
C SER A 103 103.39 9.35 -104.04
N GLU A 104 103.19 9.87 -102.83
CA GLU A 104 102.22 10.92 -102.52
C GLU A 104 102.87 12.31 -102.51
N LYS A 105 104.14 12.39 -102.11
CA LYS A 105 104.87 13.67 -101.96
C LYS A 105 106.14 13.65 -102.84
N PRO A 106 106.08 14.14 -104.10
CA PRO A 106 107.21 14.04 -105.04
C PRO A 106 108.48 14.79 -104.59
N ASN A 107 108.37 15.69 -103.60
CA ASN A 107 109.50 16.41 -103.01
C ASN A 107 110.09 15.70 -101.78
N VAL A 108 109.56 14.54 -101.39
CA VAL A 108 110.03 13.76 -100.25
C VAL A 108 110.70 12.50 -100.77
N LEU A 109 111.91 12.24 -100.28
CA LEU A 109 112.66 11.02 -100.54
C LEU A 109 112.63 10.16 -99.28
N VAL A 110 112.17 8.93 -99.42
CA VAL A 110 112.04 8.00 -98.30
C VAL A 110 113.16 6.96 -98.39
N ALA A 111 113.84 6.74 -97.27
CA ALA A 111 114.72 5.59 -97.06
C ALA A 111 114.07 4.67 -96.01
N GLU A 112 113.67 3.47 -96.42
CA GLU A 112 113.23 2.43 -95.48
C GLU A 112 114.46 1.70 -94.92
N ILE A 113 114.72 1.92 -93.63
CA ILE A 113 115.91 1.41 -92.95
C ILE A 113 115.60 0.10 -92.23
N ASN A 114 114.48 0.07 -91.50
CA ASN A 114 114.03 -1.07 -90.69
C ASN A 114 115.15 -1.76 -89.88
N ALA A 115 116.06 -0.97 -89.30
CA ALA A 115 117.23 -1.47 -88.61
C ALA A 115 117.59 -0.63 -87.38
N ILE A 116 118.23 -1.25 -86.41
CA ILE A 116 118.81 -0.54 -85.27
C ILE A 116 120.15 0.03 -85.70
N VAL A 117 120.25 1.35 -85.67
CA VAL A 117 121.44 2.06 -86.13
C VAL A 117 121.87 3.07 -85.07
N ARG A 118 123.17 3.31 -85.02
CA ARG A 118 123.75 4.42 -84.25
C ARG A 118 123.58 5.76 -84.99
N GLY A 119 123.28 5.70 -86.28
CA GLY A 119 123.15 6.87 -87.13
C GLY A 119 123.11 6.49 -88.59
N PHE A 120 123.18 7.48 -89.46
CA PHE A 120 123.25 7.27 -90.90
C PHE A 120 124.00 8.41 -91.58
N LYS A 121 124.65 8.12 -92.69
CA LYS A 121 125.34 9.08 -93.55
C LYS A 121 124.54 9.23 -94.83
N VAL A 122 124.36 10.45 -95.30
CA VAL A 122 123.64 10.77 -96.52
C VAL A 122 124.61 11.38 -97.50
N ALA A 123 124.81 10.71 -98.63
CA ALA A 123 125.67 11.17 -99.71
C ALA A 123 124.86 11.26 -101.02
N PRO A 124 125.18 12.19 -101.92
CA PRO A 124 124.56 12.21 -103.25
C PRO A 124 124.97 10.96 -104.04
N ASP A 125 124.00 10.31 -104.69
CA ASP A 125 124.24 9.09 -105.48
C ASP A 125 124.75 9.50 -106.88
N GLY A 126 126.05 9.30 -107.16
CA GLY A 126 126.68 9.52 -108.47
C GLY A 126 127.66 10.71 -108.60
N PHE A 127 128.48 10.71 -109.67
CA PHE A 127 129.50 11.74 -109.92
C PHE A 127 128.90 13.07 -110.42
N PHE A 128 127.81 13.02 -111.20
CA PHE A 128 127.15 14.21 -111.78
C PHE A 128 126.15 14.90 -110.85
N SER A 129 125.80 14.29 -109.70
CA SER A 129 124.91 14.90 -108.70
C SER A 129 125.62 15.99 -107.87
N LYS A 130 126.96 16.08 -107.92
CA LYS A 130 127.74 17.19 -107.32
C LYS A 130 127.49 18.54 -108.01
N LEU A 131 126.99 18.55 -109.25
CA LEU A 131 126.76 19.78 -110.05
C LEU A 131 125.35 20.39 -109.87
N ARG A 132 124.41 19.68 -109.23
CA ARG A 132 123.05 20.18 -108.94
C ARG A 132 122.81 20.16 -107.44
N THR A 133 123.08 21.29 -106.79
CA THR A 133 122.81 21.47 -105.36
C THR A 133 121.31 21.64 -105.14
N HIS A 134 120.58 20.54 -105.03
CA HIS A 134 119.22 20.57 -104.49
C HIS A 134 119.29 20.89 -103.00
N LYS A 135 118.47 21.83 -102.55
CA LYS A 135 118.39 22.21 -101.15
C LYS A 135 117.44 21.25 -100.43
N LEU A 136 117.99 20.43 -99.54
CA LEU A 136 117.17 19.71 -98.56
C LEU A 136 116.65 20.73 -97.54
N THR A 137 115.44 20.57 -97.05
CA THR A 137 114.81 21.48 -96.08
C THR A 137 114.76 20.82 -94.72
N HIS A 138 114.24 19.59 -94.66
CA HIS A 138 114.03 18.83 -93.43
C HIS A 138 114.44 17.37 -93.61
N VAL A 139 114.90 16.78 -92.51
CA VAL A 139 115.05 15.32 -92.39
C VAL A 139 114.18 14.85 -91.24
N LEU A 140 113.23 13.97 -91.52
CA LEU A 140 112.33 13.37 -90.53
C LEU A 140 112.75 11.92 -90.30
N VAL A 141 113.13 11.61 -89.07
CA VAL A 141 113.51 10.24 -88.69
C VAL A 141 112.35 9.62 -87.93
N TYR A 142 111.83 8.49 -88.42
CA TYR A 142 110.76 7.72 -87.80
C TYR A 142 111.33 6.45 -87.18
N GLY A 143 111.23 6.33 -85.86
CA GLY A 143 111.80 5.21 -85.13
C GLY A 143 111.51 5.24 -83.63
N TYR A 144 112.05 4.25 -82.91
CA TYR A 144 112.02 4.16 -81.46
C TYR A 144 113.42 4.22 -80.91
N SER A 145 113.63 5.00 -79.85
CA SER A 145 114.88 4.89 -79.09
C SER A 145 114.89 3.58 -78.31
N LEU A 146 116.08 3.05 -78.03
CA LEU A 146 116.19 1.85 -77.20
C LEU A 146 115.58 2.07 -75.80
N THR A 147 115.67 3.29 -75.26
CA THR A 147 115.07 3.67 -73.98
C THR A 147 113.53 3.62 -74.01
N ASP A 148 112.90 3.95 -75.15
CA ASP A 148 111.45 3.83 -75.29
C ASP A 148 111.01 2.36 -75.31
N LEU A 149 111.84 1.47 -75.86
CA LEU A 149 111.61 0.02 -75.83
C LEU A 149 111.78 -0.57 -74.43
N GLU A 150 112.77 -0.13 -73.66
CA GLU A 150 112.94 -0.51 -72.24
C GLU A 150 111.74 -0.05 -71.40
N ASN A 151 111.28 1.20 -71.58
CA ASN A 151 110.09 1.70 -70.88
C ASN A 151 108.81 0.92 -71.25
N LEU A 152 108.72 0.45 -72.50
CA LEU A 152 107.62 -0.40 -72.95
C LEU A 152 107.67 -1.78 -72.29
N GLU A 153 108.85 -2.38 -72.17
CA GLU A 153 109.06 -3.66 -71.48
C GLU A 153 108.63 -3.56 -70.00
N ASP A 154 109.06 -2.52 -69.29
CA ASP A 154 108.66 -2.26 -67.90
C ASP A 154 107.15 -2.06 -67.76
N ALA A 155 106.52 -1.34 -68.70
CA ALA A 155 105.07 -1.15 -68.71
C ALA A 155 104.31 -2.48 -68.91
N ILE A 156 104.82 -3.36 -69.77
CA ILE A 156 104.26 -4.70 -70.00
C ILE A 156 104.37 -5.56 -68.74
N TYR A 157 105.54 -5.60 -68.10
CA TYR A 157 105.73 -6.36 -66.86
C TYR A 157 104.81 -5.87 -65.74
N TRP A 158 104.70 -4.55 -65.58
CA TRP A 158 103.77 -3.97 -64.60
C TRP A 158 102.31 -4.37 -64.87
N TYR A 159 101.88 -4.37 -66.14
CA TYR A 159 100.52 -4.77 -66.50
C TYR A 159 100.24 -6.24 -66.18
N ILE A 160 101.20 -7.13 -66.46
CA ILE A 160 101.08 -8.56 -66.13
C ILE A 160 100.93 -8.77 -64.62
N ASP A 161 101.77 -8.12 -63.80
CA ASP A 161 101.69 -8.20 -62.34
C ASP A 161 100.38 -7.59 -61.80
N ALA A 162 99.96 -6.43 -62.30
CA ALA A 162 98.71 -5.80 -61.92
C ALA A 162 97.50 -6.71 -62.21
N LYS A 163 97.49 -7.36 -63.38
CA LYS A 163 96.45 -8.33 -63.75
C LYS A 163 96.45 -9.56 -62.83
N ALA A 164 97.62 -10.09 -62.48
CA ALA A 164 97.74 -11.23 -61.57
C ALA A 164 97.19 -10.88 -60.16
N ARG A 165 97.54 -9.70 -59.62
CA ARG A 165 97.03 -9.22 -58.33
C ARG A 165 95.52 -9.00 -58.35
N PHE A 166 95.00 -8.44 -59.43
CA PHE A 166 93.56 -8.23 -59.60
C PHE A 166 92.80 -9.56 -59.60
N ASN A 167 93.28 -10.55 -60.37
CA ASN A 167 92.68 -11.88 -60.41
C ASN A 167 92.74 -12.58 -59.04
N SER A 168 93.86 -12.49 -58.32
CA SER A 168 93.96 -13.04 -56.96
C SER A 168 92.98 -12.36 -55.99
N THR A 169 92.77 -11.05 -56.12
CA THR A 169 91.80 -10.31 -55.30
C THR A 169 90.37 -10.79 -55.61
N ILE A 170 90.02 -10.96 -56.88
CA ILE A 170 88.73 -11.50 -57.30
C ILE A 170 88.50 -12.90 -56.72
N GLU A 171 89.49 -13.79 -56.83
CA GLU A 171 89.39 -15.16 -56.32
C GLU A 171 89.17 -15.20 -54.80
N SER A 172 89.92 -14.39 -54.05
CA SER A 172 89.73 -14.25 -52.60
C SER A 172 88.35 -13.68 -52.25
N GLY A 173 87.84 -12.76 -53.07
CA GLY A 173 86.48 -12.22 -52.95
C GLY A 173 85.43 -13.31 -53.12
N PHE A 174 85.55 -14.15 -54.15
CA PHE A 174 84.62 -15.27 -54.38
C PHE A 174 84.62 -16.27 -53.23
N GLN A 175 85.79 -16.65 -52.70
CA GLN A 175 85.89 -17.56 -51.56
C GLN A 175 85.20 -16.99 -50.31
N SER A 176 85.40 -15.70 -50.03
CA SER A 176 84.73 -15.04 -48.90
C SER A 176 83.21 -15.00 -49.06
N LEU A 177 82.73 -14.85 -50.30
CA LEU A 177 81.31 -14.83 -50.62
C LEU A 177 80.68 -16.22 -50.49
N GLU A 178 81.38 -17.28 -50.89
CA GLU A 178 80.92 -18.66 -50.66
C GLU A 178 80.84 -19.00 -49.18
N LEU A 179 81.84 -18.61 -48.39
CA LEU A 179 81.81 -18.78 -46.93
C LEU A 179 80.65 -18.01 -46.29
N ALA A 180 80.41 -16.77 -46.73
CA ALA A 180 79.27 -15.97 -46.26
C ALA A 180 77.93 -16.62 -46.63
N LYS A 181 77.81 -17.16 -47.86
CA LYS A 181 76.62 -17.89 -48.32
C LYS A 181 76.37 -19.16 -47.49
N ALA A 182 77.41 -19.92 -47.19
CA ALA A 182 77.32 -21.11 -46.34
C ALA A 182 76.91 -20.76 -44.90
N ALA A 183 77.47 -19.70 -44.33
CA ALA A 183 77.11 -19.20 -43.00
C ALA A 183 75.64 -18.76 -42.94
N LEU A 184 75.16 -18.05 -43.97
CA LEU A 184 73.78 -17.58 -44.05
C LEU A 184 72.79 -18.74 -44.21
N SER A 185 73.13 -19.76 -45.01
CA SER A 185 72.33 -20.98 -45.12
C SER A 185 72.23 -21.74 -43.79
N LYS A 186 73.32 -21.81 -43.03
CA LYS A 186 73.32 -22.42 -41.69
C LYS A 186 72.45 -21.63 -40.71
N GLN A 187 72.59 -20.30 -40.72
CA GLN A 187 71.74 -19.43 -39.91
C GLN A 187 70.27 -19.65 -40.24
N GLU A 188 69.90 -19.71 -41.52
CA GLU A 188 68.51 -19.96 -41.92
C GLU A 188 67.98 -21.31 -41.39
N SER A 189 68.79 -22.38 -41.43
CA SER A 189 68.39 -23.67 -40.86
C SER A 189 68.21 -23.63 -39.33
N ASP A 190 69.10 -22.92 -38.62
CA ASP A 190 69.03 -22.79 -37.16
C ASP A 190 67.78 -22.00 -36.73
N TRP A 191 67.47 -20.92 -37.46
CA TRP A 191 66.26 -20.12 -37.25
C TRP A 191 64.99 -20.95 -37.52
N LYS A 192 64.96 -21.74 -38.61
CA LYS A 192 63.84 -22.65 -38.90
C LYS A 192 63.63 -23.68 -37.79
N ALA A 193 64.71 -24.27 -37.27
CA ALA A 193 64.63 -25.23 -36.16
C ALA A 193 64.11 -24.58 -34.86
N SER A 194 64.56 -23.35 -34.55
CA SER A 194 64.09 -22.60 -33.39
C SER A 194 62.60 -22.24 -33.49
N VAL A 195 62.14 -21.78 -34.66
CA VAL A 195 60.72 -21.48 -34.91
C VAL A 195 59.87 -22.74 -34.75
N GLU A 196 60.29 -23.88 -35.29
CA GLU A 196 59.53 -25.13 -35.15
C GLU A 196 59.50 -25.63 -33.70
N GLY A 197 60.58 -25.42 -32.94
CA GLY A 197 60.64 -25.71 -31.50
C GLY A 197 59.66 -24.87 -30.69
N THR A 198 59.67 -23.55 -30.90
CA THR A 198 58.73 -22.64 -30.20
C THR A 198 57.28 -22.90 -30.57
N LYS A 199 56.99 -23.27 -31.82
CA LYS A 199 55.64 -23.66 -32.26
C LYS A 199 55.13 -24.91 -31.55
N LYS A 200 55.99 -25.91 -31.32
CA LYS A 200 55.64 -27.11 -30.54
C LYS A 200 55.38 -26.78 -29.07
N GLU A 201 56.25 -26.00 -28.44
CA GLU A 201 56.05 -25.58 -27.04
C GLU A 201 54.75 -24.78 -26.86
N LEU A 202 54.43 -23.90 -27.81
CA LEU A 202 53.18 -23.14 -27.81
C LEU A 202 51.95 -24.05 -27.96
N ALA A 203 52.02 -25.05 -28.84
CA ALA A 203 50.95 -26.04 -29.01
C ALA A 203 50.74 -26.87 -27.74
N GLU A 204 51.82 -27.31 -27.07
CA GLU A 204 51.74 -28.03 -25.80
C GLU A 204 51.10 -27.16 -24.71
N LYS A 205 51.55 -25.91 -24.52
CA LYS A 205 50.94 -24.97 -23.57
C LYS A 205 49.46 -24.71 -23.85
N ALA A 206 49.07 -24.55 -25.12
CA ALA A 206 47.68 -24.37 -25.51
C ALA A 206 46.83 -25.60 -25.16
N THR A 207 47.35 -26.82 -25.37
CA THR A 207 46.64 -28.05 -25.00
C THR A 207 46.48 -28.19 -23.49
N GLU A 208 47.47 -27.79 -22.71
CA GLU A 208 47.42 -27.88 -21.25
C GLU A 208 46.45 -26.84 -20.67
N GLN A 209 46.47 -25.61 -21.17
CA GLN A 209 45.47 -24.59 -20.80
C GLN A 209 44.04 -25.03 -21.15
N ALA A 210 43.85 -25.68 -22.31
CA ALA A 210 42.53 -26.20 -22.69
C ALA A 210 42.04 -27.30 -21.73
N LYS A 211 42.93 -28.17 -21.23
CA LYS A 211 42.57 -29.18 -20.22
C LYS A 211 42.23 -28.54 -18.87
N GLN A 212 43.00 -27.54 -18.43
CA GLN A 212 42.75 -26.81 -17.18
C GLN A 212 41.39 -26.11 -17.21
N LEU A 213 41.12 -25.34 -18.28
CA LEU A 213 39.84 -24.66 -18.47
C LEU A 213 38.66 -25.64 -18.50
N LYS A 214 38.84 -26.81 -19.11
CA LYS A 214 37.81 -27.84 -19.12
C LYS A 214 37.55 -28.38 -17.70
N ALA A 215 38.60 -28.69 -16.94
CA ALA A 215 38.46 -29.17 -15.56
C ALA A 215 37.79 -28.13 -14.65
N GLU A 216 38.19 -26.85 -14.74
CA GLU A 216 37.56 -25.74 -14.03
C GLU A 216 36.08 -25.60 -14.40
N SER A 217 35.75 -25.69 -15.70
CA SER A 217 34.36 -25.60 -16.16
C SER A 217 33.48 -26.74 -15.63
N GLU A 218 34.03 -27.95 -15.51
CA GLU A 218 33.34 -29.11 -14.94
C GLU A 218 33.12 -28.96 -13.42
N GLU A 219 34.09 -28.38 -12.70
CA GLU A 219 33.95 -28.07 -11.28
C GLU A 219 32.90 -26.99 -11.02
N VAL A 220 32.92 -25.91 -11.81
CA VAL A 220 31.91 -24.84 -11.76
C VAL A 220 30.52 -25.40 -12.07
N ALA A 221 30.40 -26.29 -13.07
CA ALA A 221 29.12 -26.93 -13.36
C ALA A 221 28.59 -27.78 -12.19
N LYS A 222 29.46 -28.54 -11.51
CA LYS A 222 29.08 -29.33 -10.32
C LYS A 222 28.62 -28.45 -9.17
N THR A 223 29.32 -27.35 -8.89
CA THR A 223 28.96 -26.42 -7.80
C THR A 223 27.64 -25.72 -8.10
N LEU A 224 27.40 -25.30 -9.35
CA LEU A 224 26.12 -24.71 -9.76
C LEU A 224 24.94 -25.69 -9.61
N ILE A 225 25.12 -26.96 -9.97
CA ILE A 225 24.09 -27.99 -9.79
C ILE A 225 23.79 -28.20 -8.30
N ALA A 226 24.82 -28.26 -7.45
CA ALA A 226 24.65 -28.39 -6.01
C ALA A 226 23.91 -27.19 -5.39
N ASN A 227 24.31 -25.96 -5.76
CA ASN A 227 23.66 -24.74 -5.30
C ASN A 227 22.20 -24.65 -5.76
N LYS A 228 21.92 -25.02 -7.01
CA LYS A 228 20.55 -25.08 -7.53
C LYS A 228 19.68 -26.01 -6.68
N LYS A 229 20.18 -27.21 -6.35
CA LYS A 229 19.46 -28.16 -5.49
C LYS A 229 19.18 -27.58 -4.10
N ILE A 230 20.16 -26.91 -3.49
CA ILE A 230 19.98 -26.23 -2.20
C ILE A 230 18.88 -25.16 -2.29
N HIS A 231 18.87 -24.37 -3.35
CA HIS A 231 17.83 -23.36 -3.56
C HIS A 231 16.45 -23.97 -3.82
N ASP A 232 16.36 -25.06 -4.59
CA ASP A 232 15.11 -25.77 -4.83
C ASP A 232 14.55 -26.35 -3.50
N ASP A 233 15.40 -26.90 -2.63
CA ASP A 233 15.03 -27.38 -1.29
C ASP A 233 14.54 -26.22 -0.39
N GLN A 234 15.21 -25.06 -0.44
CA GLN A 234 14.79 -23.85 0.28
C GLN A 234 13.44 -23.34 -0.21
N ILE A 235 13.23 -23.30 -1.53
CA ILE A 235 11.95 -22.90 -2.13
C ILE A 235 10.83 -23.84 -1.69
N ALA A 236 11.07 -25.15 -1.70
CA ALA A 236 10.09 -26.13 -1.24
C ALA A 236 9.73 -25.91 0.24
N LYS A 237 10.72 -25.65 1.10
CA LYS A 237 10.49 -25.34 2.52
C LYS A 237 9.66 -24.06 2.70
N ILE A 238 10.03 -22.98 2.02
CA ILE A 238 9.29 -21.71 2.08
C ILE A 238 7.84 -21.90 1.60
N GLN A 239 7.61 -22.68 0.54
CA GLN A 239 6.26 -22.97 0.06
C GLN A 239 5.43 -23.74 1.09
N THR A 240 6.02 -24.68 1.84
CA THR A 240 5.32 -25.38 2.92
C THR A 240 4.97 -24.45 4.08
N GLU A 241 5.86 -23.52 4.44
CA GLU A 241 5.61 -22.52 5.48
C GLU A 241 4.52 -21.53 5.06
N ILE A 242 4.53 -21.07 3.79
CA ILE A 242 3.47 -20.21 3.23
C ILE A 242 2.12 -20.92 3.32
N LYS A 243 2.02 -22.18 2.87
CA LYS A 243 0.77 -22.94 2.95
C LYS A 243 0.27 -23.10 4.39
N ALA A 244 1.17 -23.37 5.34
CA ALA A 244 0.83 -23.44 6.75
C ALA A 244 0.28 -22.10 7.26
N LYS A 245 0.93 -20.98 6.91
CA LYS A 245 0.48 -19.63 7.28
C LYS A 245 -0.84 -19.22 6.62
N GLU A 246 -1.08 -19.62 5.37
CA GLU A 246 -2.38 -19.41 4.70
C GLU A 246 -3.51 -20.14 5.43
N ILE A 247 -3.27 -21.36 5.92
CA ILE A 247 -4.24 -22.11 6.72
C ILE A 247 -4.51 -21.38 8.05
N GLU A 248 -3.47 -20.91 8.74
CA GLU A 248 -3.62 -20.10 9.97
C GLU A 248 -4.44 -18.82 9.71
N ILE A 249 -4.15 -18.08 8.63
CA ILE A 249 -4.88 -16.87 8.27
C ILE A 249 -6.36 -17.18 8.00
N ARG A 250 -6.67 -18.27 7.28
CA ARG A 250 -8.07 -18.69 7.07
C ARG A 250 -8.77 -18.99 8.39
N ALA A 251 -8.12 -19.74 9.28
CA ALA A 251 -8.67 -20.05 10.60
C ALA A 251 -8.94 -18.79 11.43
N PHE A 252 -8.02 -17.82 11.44
CA PHE A 252 -8.24 -16.54 12.11
C PHE A 252 -9.35 -15.71 11.46
N THR A 253 -9.48 -15.75 10.13
CA THR A 253 -10.55 -15.05 9.42
C THR A 253 -11.92 -15.63 9.77
N GLU A 254 -12.04 -16.96 9.87
CA GLU A 254 -13.26 -17.64 10.33
C GLU A 254 -13.60 -17.29 11.79
N GLN A 255 -12.60 -17.23 12.67
CA GLN A 255 -12.80 -16.81 14.06
C GLN A 255 -13.28 -15.35 14.15
N LEU A 256 -12.68 -14.45 13.38
CA LEU A 256 -13.12 -13.05 13.32
C LEU A 256 -14.55 -12.92 12.81
N GLN A 257 -14.94 -13.72 11.81
CA GLN A 257 -16.31 -13.72 11.32
C GLN A 257 -17.30 -14.19 12.40
N LYS A 258 -16.99 -15.29 13.11
CA LYS A 258 -17.82 -15.78 14.22
C LYS A 258 -17.97 -14.75 15.34
N LEU A 259 -16.88 -14.10 15.74
CA LEU A 259 -16.89 -13.04 16.75
C LEU A 259 -17.67 -11.80 16.28
N SER A 260 -17.57 -11.46 14.98
CA SER A 260 -18.37 -10.40 14.37
C SER A 260 -19.86 -10.71 14.44
N GLU A 261 -20.27 -11.93 14.07
CA GLU A 261 -21.67 -12.38 14.14
C GLU A 261 -22.18 -12.38 15.59
N GLU A 262 -21.36 -12.84 16.55
CA GLU A 262 -21.68 -12.79 17.97
C GLU A 262 -21.82 -11.36 18.48
N ARG A 263 -20.93 -10.45 18.07
CA ARG A 263 -21.02 -9.02 18.40
C ARG A 263 -22.32 -8.41 17.87
N VAL A 264 -22.71 -8.71 16.63
CA VAL A 264 -23.98 -8.23 16.06
C VAL A 264 -25.17 -8.75 16.86
N ARG A 265 -25.17 -10.03 17.25
CA ARG A 265 -26.22 -10.61 18.10
C ARG A 265 -26.29 -9.97 19.48
N LEU A 266 -25.15 -9.69 20.11
CA LEU A 266 -25.11 -9.00 21.41
C LEU A 266 -25.59 -7.56 21.30
N VAL A 267 -25.25 -6.85 20.23
CA VAL A 267 -25.73 -5.48 19.98
C VAL A 267 -27.24 -5.46 19.78
N SER A 268 -27.80 -6.38 18.98
CA SER A 268 -29.26 -6.48 18.79
C SER A 268 -29.97 -6.88 20.08
N GLY A 269 -29.43 -7.84 20.83
CA GLY A 269 -29.97 -8.24 22.14
C GLY A 269 -29.91 -7.11 23.18
N ASN A 270 -28.85 -6.31 23.19
CA ASN A 270 -28.77 -5.11 24.03
C ASN A 270 -29.78 -4.05 23.60
N ALA A 271 -29.99 -3.84 22.30
CA ALA A 271 -31.03 -2.92 21.82
C ALA A 271 -32.42 -3.38 22.30
N GLU A 272 -32.75 -4.67 22.16
CA GLU A 272 -33.99 -5.25 22.69
C GLU A 272 -34.12 -5.05 24.21
N LEU A 273 -33.07 -5.35 24.98
CA LEU A 273 -33.04 -5.13 26.43
C LEU A 273 -33.25 -3.65 26.79
N THR A 274 -32.67 -2.71 26.05
CA THR A 274 -32.91 -1.28 26.28
C THR A 274 -34.36 -0.89 26.00
N THR A 275 -34.97 -1.41 24.93
CA THR A 275 -36.40 -1.18 24.67
C THR A 275 -37.30 -1.81 25.74
N GLN A 276 -36.96 -3.00 26.23
CA GLN A 276 -37.69 -3.64 27.34
C GLN A 276 -37.54 -2.83 28.63
N LYS A 277 -36.33 -2.36 28.94
CA LYS A 277 -36.07 -1.50 30.10
C LYS A 277 -36.86 -0.20 30.00
N GLU A 278 -36.95 0.43 28.83
CA GLU A 278 -37.74 1.64 28.63
C GLU A 278 -39.25 1.38 28.80
N ARG A 279 -39.76 0.26 28.28
CA ARG A 279 -41.15 -0.18 28.51
C ARG A 279 -41.42 -0.42 29.99
N LEU A 280 -40.52 -1.10 30.68
CA LEU A 280 -40.63 -1.36 32.11
C LEU A 280 -40.60 -0.06 32.91
N SER A 281 -39.72 0.87 32.55
CA SER A 281 -39.66 2.21 33.17
C SER A 281 -40.97 2.96 32.98
N LYS A 282 -41.54 2.97 31.78
CA LYS A 282 -42.85 3.60 31.52
C LYS A 282 -43.97 2.95 32.34
N PHE A 283 -43.96 1.62 32.44
CA PHE A 283 -44.92 0.88 33.26
C PHE A 283 -44.78 1.20 34.75
N VAL A 284 -43.55 1.30 35.26
CA VAL A 284 -43.27 1.72 36.63
C VAL A 284 -43.72 3.16 36.87
N ASP A 285 -43.47 4.08 35.94
CA ASP A 285 -43.93 5.47 36.03
C ASP A 285 -45.48 5.57 36.01
N GLU A 286 -46.15 4.74 35.20
CA GLU A 286 -47.61 4.62 35.18
C GLU A 286 -48.17 4.06 36.49
N GLN A 287 -47.56 3.00 37.03
CA GLN A 287 -47.92 2.46 38.35
C GLN A 287 -47.71 3.50 39.44
N GLN A 288 -46.57 4.21 39.45
CA GLN A 288 -46.31 5.25 40.43
C GLN A 288 -47.29 6.43 40.31
N LYS A 289 -47.76 6.76 39.11
CA LYS A 289 -48.85 7.74 38.91
C LYS A 289 -50.18 7.22 39.45
N GLN A 290 -50.50 5.94 39.24
CA GLN A 290 -51.70 5.31 39.79
C GLN A 290 -51.66 5.28 41.32
N ASP A 291 -50.52 4.93 41.91
CA ASP A 291 -50.31 4.95 43.35
C ASP A 291 -50.46 6.37 43.91
N ARG A 292 -49.88 7.39 43.26
CA ARG A 292 -50.08 8.80 43.65
C ARG A 292 -51.54 9.25 43.51
N ASP A 293 -52.25 8.85 42.46
CA ASP A 293 -53.68 9.16 42.29
C ASP A 293 -54.52 8.46 43.36
N LEU A 294 -54.19 7.21 43.72
CA LEU A 294 -54.83 6.48 44.79
C LEU A 294 -54.53 7.11 46.16
N GLU A 295 -53.28 7.47 46.43
CA GLU A 295 -52.89 8.21 47.64
C GLU A 295 -53.60 9.56 47.71
N GLN A 296 -53.70 10.29 46.60
CA GLN A 296 -54.46 11.54 46.54
C GLN A 296 -55.95 11.29 46.79
N ARG A 297 -56.56 10.26 46.21
CA ARG A 297 -57.96 9.89 46.50
C ARG A 297 -58.16 9.45 47.94
N ILE A 298 -57.19 8.79 48.56
CA ILE A 298 -57.21 8.44 49.98
C ILE A 298 -57.05 9.70 50.84
N ALA A 299 -56.17 10.61 50.46
CA ALA A 299 -55.99 11.91 51.11
C ALA A 299 -57.25 12.78 50.98
N GLU A 300 -57.88 12.82 49.81
CA GLU A 300 -59.14 13.50 49.55
C GLU A 300 -60.29 12.84 50.33
N LYS A 301 -60.38 11.51 50.36
CA LYS A 301 -61.39 10.80 51.16
C LYS A 301 -61.15 10.95 52.65
N SER A 302 -59.90 10.95 53.13
CA SER A 302 -59.58 11.15 54.54
C SER A 302 -59.74 12.61 54.95
N ALA A 303 -59.41 13.56 54.07
CA ALA A 303 -59.70 14.97 54.25
C ALA A 303 -61.21 15.22 54.20
N ALA A 304 -61.95 14.57 53.30
CA ALA A 304 -63.41 14.58 53.26
C ALA A 304 -64.01 13.90 54.49
N LEU A 305 -63.42 12.83 55.02
CA LEU A 305 -63.83 12.24 56.29
C LEU A 305 -63.49 13.17 57.46
N SER A 306 -62.37 13.89 57.42
CA SER A 306 -61.98 14.91 58.41
C SER A 306 -62.86 16.16 58.33
N HIS A 307 -63.28 16.53 57.11
CA HIS A 307 -64.20 17.61 56.81
C HIS A 307 -65.61 17.18 57.19
N MET A 308 -66.01 15.94 56.95
CA MET A 308 -67.27 15.36 57.41
C MET A 308 -67.25 15.07 58.90
N THR A 309 -66.10 14.92 59.57
CA THR A 309 -66.03 14.85 61.04
C THR A 309 -65.96 16.22 61.67
N LYS A 310 -65.37 17.22 61.00
CA LYS A 310 -65.43 18.63 61.40
C LYS A 310 -66.79 19.24 61.10
N GLU A 311 -67.41 18.90 59.98
CA GLU A 311 -68.81 19.15 59.68
C GLU A 311 -69.65 18.30 60.61
N ALA A 312 -69.40 17.03 60.88
CA ALA A 312 -70.13 16.33 61.93
C ALA A 312 -69.84 16.89 63.33
N ALA A 313 -68.80 17.68 63.57
CA ALA A 313 -68.54 18.39 64.82
C ALA A 313 -69.23 19.77 64.85
N VAL A 314 -69.26 20.50 63.75
CA VAL A 314 -69.89 21.82 63.60
C VAL A 314 -71.40 21.68 63.36
N LEU A 315 -71.79 20.68 62.58
CA LEU A 315 -73.14 20.18 62.39
C LEU A 315 -73.57 19.39 63.62
N SER A 316 -72.71 18.75 64.44
CA SER A 316 -73.16 18.30 65.78
C SER A 316 -73.28 19.43 66.78
N GLU A 317 -72.51 20.52 66.69
CA GLU A 317 -72.73 21.73 67.51
C GLU A 317 -74.01 22.47 67.08
N ARG A 318 -74.31 22.52 65.76
CA ARG A 318 -75.51 23.17 65.20
C ARG A 318 -76.75 22.26 65.19
N LEU A 319 -76.56 20.94 65.13
CA LEU A 319 -77.57 19.93 65.48
C LEU A 319 -77.72 19.83 67.01
N ARG A 320 -76.77 20.21 67.86
CA ARG A 320 -77.04 20.24 69.31
C ARG A 320 -78.06 21.32 69.69
N GLU A 321 -78.21 22.36 68.86
CA GLU A 321 -79.27 23.37 69.01
C GLU A 321 -80.55 23.09 68.18
N MET A 322 -80.50 22.43 67.01
CA MET A 322 -81.71 22.12 66.20
C MET A 322 -82.17 20.65 66.21
N ASN A 323 -81.36 19.70 66.69
CA ASN A 323 -81.73 18.29 66.96
C ASN A 323 -82.31 18.12 68.37
N ASN A 324 -82.11 19.09 69.26
CA ASN A 324 -82.81 19.12 70.55
C ASN A 324 -84.31 19.45 70.38
N ASP A 325 -84.72 20.05 69.25
CA ASP A 325 -86.12 20.44 68.99
C ASP A 325 -86.88 19.57 67.97
N VAL A 326 -86.21 18.71 67.18
CA VAL A 326 -86.91 17.93 66.11
C VAL A 326 -86.65 16.41 66.13
N SER A 327 -85.55 15.89 66.69
CA SER A 327 -85.39 14.42 66.82
C SER A 327 -86.05 13.82 68.06
N MET A 328 -86.54 14.66 68.99
CA MET A 328 -87.31 14.19 70.15
C MET A 328 -88.70 13.63 69.76
N PHE A 329 -89.20 13.89 68.55
CA PHE A 329 -90.56 13.49 68.16
C PHE A 329 -90.64 12.32 67.17
N ALA A 330 -89.63 12.06 66.34
CA ALA A 330 -89.68 11.00 65.32
C ALA A 330 -89.03 9.67 65.76
N ASP A 331 -88.01 9.71 66.64
CA ASP A 331 -87.38 8.51 67.19
C ASP A 331 -88.15 7.91 68.38
N ASP A 332 -88.91 8.73 69.13
CA ASP A 332 -89.76 8.23 70.21
C ASP A 332 -90.96 7.43 69.70
N MET A 333 -91.54 7.77 68.54
CA MET A 333 -92.68 7.01 68.01
C MET A 333 -92.30 5.66 67.39
N LYS A 334 -91.11 5.53 66.79
CA LYS A 334 -90.63 4.26 66.25
C LYS A 334 -90.04 3.37 67.36
N GLY A 335 -89.40 4.00 68.35
CA GLY A 335 -88.92 3.36 69.58
C GLY A 335 -90.06 2.82 70.46
N VAL A 336 -91.15 3.56 70.64
CA VAL A 336 -92.28 3.12 71.52
C VAL A 336 -93.06 1.93 70.94
N VAL A 337 -93.22 1.83 69.62
CA VAL A 337 -93.93 0.70 69.00
C VAL A 337 -93.05 -0.55 68.94
N GLN A 338 -91.74 -0.40 68.67
CA GLN A 338 -90.82 -1.54 68.57
C GLN A 338 -90.33 -2.05 69.93
N GLN A 339 -90.17 -1.17 70.93
CA GLN A 339 -89.95 -1.57 72.32
C GLN A 339 -91.22 -2.12 72.97
N GLY A 340 -92.41 -1.65 72.58
CA GLY A 340 -93.69 -2.21 73.02
C GLY A 340 -93.85 -3.69 72.63
N ASP A 341 -93.61 -4.05 71.36
CA ASP A 341 -93.72 -5.45 70.91
C ASP A 341 -92.65 -6.36 71.56
N GLN A 342 -91.43 -5.88 71.76
CA GLN A 342 -90.39 -6.64 72.47
C GLN A 342 -90.67 -6.78 73.97
N GLN A 343 -91.21 -5.76 74.63
CA GLN A 343 -91.58 -5.83 76.05
C GLN A 343 -92.83 -6.70 76.25
N ILE A 344 -93.85 -6.58 75.41
CA ILE A 344 -95.04 -7.47 75.43
C ILE A 344 -94.62 -8.92 75.21
N SER A 345 -93.74 -9.20 74.23
CA SER A 345 -93.23 -10.55 74.01
C SER A 345 -92.50 -11.11 75.24
N LYS A 346 -91.68 -10.28 75.91
CA LYS A 346 -90.98 -10.69 77.14
C LYS A 346 -91.97 -10.98 78.29
N TYR A 347 -92.97 -10.13 78.51
CA TYR A 347 -93.98 -10.37 79.55
C TYR A 347 -94.88 -11.58 79.23
N LEU A 348 -95.26 -11.79 77.98
CA LEU A 348 -96.05 -12.94 77.56
C LEU A 348 -95.27 -14.26 77.73
N LYS A 349 -93.97 -14.27 77.42
CA LYS A 349 -93.09 -15.44 77.65
C LYS A 349 -92.98 -15.79 79.13
N ILE A 350 -92.89 -14.80 80.02
CA ILE A 350 -92.85 -15.02 81.48
C ILE A 350 -94.18 -15.61 81.99
N ILE A 351 -95.32 -15.09 81.52
CA ILE A 351 -96.64 -15.64 81.88
C ILE A 351 -96.78 -17.10 81.38
N TRP A 352 -96.36 -17.39 80.14
CA TRP A 352 -96.37 -18.76 79.61
C TRP A 352 -95.46 -19.69 80.40
N ALA A 353 -94.30 -19.24 80.86
CA ALA A 353 -93.42 -20.02 81.70
C ALA A 353 -94.07 -20.38 83.05
N CYS A 354 -94.75 -19.42 83.69
CA CYS A 354 -95.50 -19.68 84.93
C CYS A 354 -96.65 -20.69 84.70
N LEU A 355 -97.37 -20.58 83.58
CA LEU A 355 -98.43 -21.52 83.23
C LEU A 355 -97.91 -22.92 82.93
N LEU A 356 -96.78 -23.04 82.23
CA LEU A 356 -96.13 -24.34 81.96
C LEU A 356 -95.68 -25.04 83.23
N ILE A 357 -95.10 -24.30 84.18
CA ILE A 357 -94.72 -24.85 85.49
C ILE A 357 -95.97 -25.32 86.25
N GLY A 358 -97.03 -24.52 86.26
CA GLY A 358 -98.31 -24.91 86.87
C GLY A 358 -98.93 -26.16 86.21
N ALA A 359 -98.93 -26.22 84.88
CA ALA A 359 -99.44 -27.37 84.14
C ALA A 359 -98.61 -28.64 84.40
N GLY A 360 -97.28 -28.54 84.44
CA GLY A 360 -96.40 -29.66 84.77
C GLY A 360 -96.65 -30.18 86.19
N LEU A 361 -96.84 -29.29 87.16
CA LEU A 361 -97.21 -29.64 88.53
C LEU A 361 -98.60 -30.31 88.59
N ALA A 362 -99.58 -29.83 87.83
CA ALA A 362 -100.90 -30.46 87.74
C ALA A 362 -100.82 -31.87 87.12
N ILE A 363 -100.08 -32.04 86.02
CA ILE A 363 -99.89 -33.35 85.37
C ILE A 363 -99.20 -34.31 86.34
N PHE A 364 -98.14 -33.86 87.01
CA PHE A 364 -97.45 -34.66 88.03
C PHE A 364 -98.40 -35.07 89.16
N SER A 365 -99.30 -34.17 89.59
CA SER A 365 -100.33 -34.50 90.57
C SER A 365 -101.31 -35.56 90.06
N VAL A 366 -101.76 -35.49 88.81
CA VAL A 366 -102.68 -36.48 88.23
C VAL A 366 -101.98 -37.84 88.07
N CYS A 367 -100.76 -37.88 87.54
CA CYS A 367 -99.98 -39.13 87.45
C CYS A 367 -99.71 -39.73 88.84
N SER A 368 -99.38 -38.91 89.83
CA SER A 368 -99.23 -39.35 91.23
C SER A 368 -100.54 -39.90 91.81
N THR A 369 -101.69 -39.44 91.32
CA THR A 369 -103.01 -39.94 91.73
C THR A 369 -103.32 -41.28 91.06
N ILE A 370 -103.00 -41.46 89.78
CA ILE A 370 -103.20 -42.72 89.05
C ILE A 370 -102.38 -43.86 89.69
N ASN A 371 -101.10 -43.62 90.00
CA ASN A 371 -100.25 -44.62 90.66
C ASN A 371 -100.81 -45.08 92.02
N VAL A 372 -101.53 -44.19 92.69
CA VAL A 372 -102.19 -44.48 93.98
C VAL A 372 -103.52 -45.22 93.78
N PHE A 373 -104.22 -44.94 92.68
CA PHE A 373 -105.41 -45.70 92.30
C PHE A 373 -105.06 -47.16 91.94
N ASP A 374 -103.97 -47.39 91.20
CA ASP A 374 -103.50 -48.75 90.90
C ASP A 374 -103.15 -49.54 92.17
N THR A 375 -102.54 -48.88 93.15
CA THR A 375 -102.27 -49.50 94.46
C THR A 375 -103.53 -49.71 95.31
N PHE A 376 -104.57 -48.90 95.11
CA PHE A 376 -105.88 -49.09 95.74
C PHE A 376 -106.65 -50.27 95.15
N VAL A 377 -106.65 -50.43 93.82
CA VAL A 377 -107.23 -51.59 93.14
C VAL A 377 -106.53 -52.89 93.57
N ALA A 378 -105.20 -52.83 93.78
CA ALA A 378 -104.45 -53.97 94.28
C ALA A 378 -104.75 -54.33 95.76
N LYS A 379 -105.32 -53.42 96.56
CA LYS A 379 -105.63 -53.63 97.99
C LYS A 379 -106.95 -52.94 98.40
N PRO A 380 -108.10 -53.61 98.24
CA PRO A 380 -109.42 -53.01 98.49
C PRO A 380 -109.75 -52.80 99.98
N GLU A 381 -108.89 -53.21 100.92
CA GLU A 381 -109.12 -53.02 102.36
C GLU A 381 -108.86 -51.59 102.86
N LEU A 382 -108.32 -50.72 102.01
CA LEU A 382 -108.09 -49.32 102.37
C LEU A 382 -109.40 -48.53 102.28
N THR A 383 -109.83 -47.99 103.41
CA THR A 383 -111.00 -47.10 103.46
C THR A 383 -110.68 -45.77 102.79
N VAL A 384 -111.54 -45.29 101.87
CA VAL A 384 -111.37 -44.06 101.06
C VAL A 384 -110.97 -42.82 101.90
N LYS A 385 -111.41 -42.74 103.16
CA LYS A 385 -111.06 -41.65 104.08
C LYS A 385 -109.57 -41.60 104.45
N GLY A 386 -108.91 -42.76 104.57
CA GLY A 386 -107.47 -42.81 104.88
C GLY A 386 -106.61 -42.31 103.73
N LEU A 387 -107.03 -42.57 102.50
CA LEU A 387 -106.34 -42.12 101.28
C LEU A 387 -106.36 -40.59 101.14
N LEU A 388 -107.49 -39.96 101.46
CA LEU A 388 -107.64 -38.50 101.50
C LEU A 388 -106.73 -37.87 102.55
N PHE A 389 -106.60 -38.47 103.73
CA PHE A 389 -105.77 -37.92 104.81
C PHE A 389 -104.27 -37.96 104.49
N VAL A 390 -103.80 -39.04 103.84
CA VAL A 390 -102.39 -39.15 103.42
C VAL A 390 -102.05 -38.13 102.32
N LYS A 391 -103.01 -37.76 101.47
CA LYS A 391 -102.80 -36.80 100.37
C LYS A 391 -103.12 -35.34 100.73
N ALA A 392 -103.81 -35.09 101.84
CA ALA A 392 -104.18 -33.74 102.27
C ALA A 392 -102.98 -32.77 102.37
N PRO A 393 -101.81 -33.15 102.95
CA PRO A 393 -100.65 -32.26 102.98
C PRO A 393 -100.15 -31.90 101.58
N PHE A 394 -100.14 -32.86 100.66
CA PHE A 394 -99.70 -32.64 99.28
C PHE A 394 -100.64 -31.69 98.53
N VAL A 395 -101.95 -31.89 98.63
CA VAL A 395 -102.94 -31.00 98.00
C VAL A 395 -102.83 -29.58 98.56
N PHE A 396 -102.57 -29.43 99.87
CA PHE A 396 -102.41 -28.11 100.49
C PHE A 396 -101.16 -27.38 100.00
N ILE A 397 -100.04 -28.09 99.84
CA ILE A 397 -98.81 -27.54 99.26
C ILE A 397 -99.07 -27.11 97.81
N MET A 398 -99.72 -27.97 97.01
CA MET A 398 -100.03 -27.65 95.60
C MET A 398 -100.95 -26.43 95.48
N ALA A 399 -101.99 -26.33 96.30
CA ALA A 399 -102.89 -25.17 96.32
C ALA A 399 -102.14 -23.87 96.68
N SER A 400 -101.19 -23.95 97.61
CA SER A 400 -100.34 -22.81 98.01
C SER A 400 -99.43 -22.36 96.86
N VAL A 401 -98.86 -23.31 96.12
CA VAL A 401 -98.02 -23.00 94.94
C VAL A 401 -98.85 -22.38 93.82
N PHE A 402 -100.07 -22.88 93.56
CA PHE A 402 -100.96 -22.32 92.53
C PHE A 402 -101.40 -20.90 92.83
N THR A 403 -101.78 -20.61 94.08
CA THR A 403 -102.18 -19.25 94.50
C THR A 403 -101.02 -18.27 94.37
N PHE A 404 -99.80 -18.69 94.72
CA PHE A 404 -98.59 -17.89 94.52
C PHE A 404 -98.32 -17.59 93.03
N LEU A 405 -98.39 -18.61 92.16
CA LEU A 405 -98.20 -18.43 90.71
C LEU A 405 -99.24 -17.47 90.11
N PHE A 406 -100.50 -17.57 90.54
CA PHE A 406 -101.56 -16.68 90.05
C PHE A 406 -101.37 -15.22 90.52
N SER A 407 -101.01 -15.02 91.79
CA SER A 407 -100.70 -13.68 92.31
C SER A 407 -99.54 -13.02 91.56
N PHE A 408 -98.56 -13.81 91.12
CA PHE A 408 -97.43 -13.33 90.35
C PHE A 408 -97.81 -12.93 88.91
N ALA A 409 -98.75 -13.64 88.28
CA ALA A 409 -99.16 -13.38 86.89
C ALA A 409 -100.09 -12.15 86.74
N LYS A 410 -100.95 -11.86 87.73
CA LYS A 410 -101.96 -10.79 87.69
C LYS A 410 -101.44 -9.39 87.31
N PRO A 411 -100.35 -8.83 87.91
CA PRO A 411 -99.89 -7.49 87.58
C PRO A 411 -99.40 -7.34 86.13
N PHE A 412 -98.89 -8.42 85.52
CA PHE A 412 -98.42 -8.38 84.14
C PHE A 412 -99.56 -8.26 83.13
N LEU A 413 -100.71 -8.90 83.38
CA LEU A 413 -101.88 -8.80 82.50
C LEU A 413 -102.48 -7.39 82.47
N VAL A 414 -102.49 -6.69 83.61
CA VAL A 414 -102.98 -5.31 83.69
C VAL A 414 -102.11 -4.38 82.86
N ARG A 415 -100.77 -4.52 82.95
CA ARG A 415 -99.84 -3.72 82.14
C ARG A 415 -99.99 -3.97 80.64
N ILE A 416 -100.19 -5.21 80.21
CA ILE A 416 -100.38 -5.51 78.77
C ILE A 416 -101.65 -4.82 78.22
N ARG A 417 -102.74 -4.80 78.99
CA ARG A 417 -103.99 -4.16 78.59
C ARG A 417 -103.84 -2.64 78.41
N GLU A 418 -103.12 -1.99 79.31
CA GLU A 418 -102.86 -0.54 79.22
C GLU A 418 -102.02 -0.18 77.99
N ILE A 419 -101.05 -1.01 77.62
CA ILE A 419 -100.21 -0.79 76.45
C ILE A 419 -101.03 -0.93 75.15
N HIS A 420 -101.93 -1.92 75.08
CA HIS A 420 -102.80 -2.10 73.90
C HIS A 420 -103.81 -0.96 73.73
N ALA A 421 -104.39 -0.45 74.82
CA ALA A 421 -105.33 0.67 74.77
C ALA A 421 -104.66 1.96 74.24
N LYS A 422 -103.39 2.18 74.58
CA LYS A 422 -102.60 3.33 74.07
C LYS A 422 -102.30 3.22 72.57
N ARG A 423 -102.09 2.02 72.05
CA ARG A 423 -101.80 1.78 70.61
C ARG A 423 -103.00 2.06 69.72
N LEU A 424 -104.21 1.69 70.17
CA LEU A 424 -105.43 1.86 69.38
C LEU A 424 -105.76 3.35 69.12
N ARG A 425 -105.62 4.20 70.14
CA ARG A 425 -105.92 5.65 70.02
C ARG A 425 -104.95 6.39 69.10
N ILE A 426 -103.67 6.01 69.08
CA ILE A 426 -102.68 6.62 68.17
C ILE A 426 -103.00 6.30 66.71
N ALA A 427 -103.56 5.11 66.43
CA ALA A 427 -103.97 4.74 65.08
C ALA A 427 -105.20 5.55 64.60
N GLU A 428 -106.18 5.79 65.48
CA GLU A 428 -107.37 6.61 65.18
C GLU A 428 -106.99 8.05 64.80
N ILE A 429 -106.02 8.65 65.50
CA ILE A 429 -105.56 10.03 65.23
C ILE A 429 -104.81 10.14 63.90
N SER A 430 -104.03 9.12 63.55
CA SER A 430 -103.33 9.04 62.26
C SER A 430 -104.29 8.96 61.07
N MET A 431 -105.45 8.31 61.27
CA MET A 431 -106.52 8.24 60.27
C MET A 431 -107.24 9.58 60.12
N LEU A 432 -107.57 10.26 61.22
CA LEU A 432 -108.24 11.56 61.22
C LEU A 432 -107.38 12.66 60.55
N ALA A 433 -106.07 12.65 60.82
CA ALA A 433 -105.11 13.56 60.18
C ALA A 433 -105.02 13.37 58.66
N ARG A 434 -105.20 12.13 58.18
CA ARG A 434 -105.20 11.81 56.75
C ARG A 434 -106.45 12.37 56.06
N GLU A 435 -107.63 12.16 56.64
CA GLU A 435 -108.89 12.65 56.07
C GLU A 435 -108.97 14.18 56.00
N ILE A 436 -108.45 14.88 57.01
CA ILE A 436 -108.42 16.35 57.05
C ILE A 436 -107.43 16.91 56.02
N SER A 437 -106.25 16.28 55.86
CA SER A 437 -105.27 16.69 54.86
C SER A 437 -105.77 16.45 53.43
N ASP A 438 -106.40 15.31 53.15
CA ASP A 438 -106.93 15.01 51.82
C ASP A 438 -108.14 15.90 51.47
N SER A 439 -108.92 16.33 52.47
CA SER A 439 -110.03 17.29 52.31
C SER A 439 -109.54 18.73 52.09
N ALA A 440 -108.40 19.13 52.65
CA ALA A 440 -107.84 20.48 52.49
C ALA A 440 -107.22 20.70 51.09
N LEU A 441 -106.76 19.61 50.44
CA LEU A 441 -106.11 19.61 49.13
C LEU A 441 -107.08 19.31 47.97
N HIS A 442 -108.38 19.22 48.26
CA HIS A 442 -109.41 18.96 47.25
C HIS A 442 -109.64 20.19 46.35
N GLY A 443 -109.14 20.13 45.11
CA GLY A 443 -109.40 21.14 44.07
C GLY A 443 -108.17 21.90 43.54
N GLU A 444 -106.98 21.73 44.13
CA GLU A 444 -105.73 22.36 43.64
C GLU A 444 -104.82 21.32 42.93
N CYS A 445 -104.30 21.69 41.75
CA CYS A 445 -103.34 20.87 40.98
C CYS A 445 -101.92 20.98 41.58
N VAL A 446 -101.76 20.42 42.78
CA VAL A 446 -100.49 20.35 43.53
C VAL A 446 -99.79 19.02 43.21
N SER A 447 -98.45 19.04 43.12
CA SER A 447 -97.65 17.84 42.82
C SER A 447 -97.70 16.82 43.96
N ASP A 448 -97.52 15.53 43.65
CA ASP A 448 -97.65 14.46 44.65
C ASP A 448 -96.60 14.55 45.78
N GLU A 449 -95.46 15.18 45.52
CA GLU A 449 -94.41 15.47 46.51
C GLU A 449 -94.89 16.50 47.56
N GLU A 450 -95.52 17.58 47.11
CA GLU A 450 -96.04 18.64 47.97
C GLU A 450 -97.26 18.15 48.78
N ARG A 451 -98.10 17.29 48.20
CA ARG A 451 -99.17 16.60 48.93
C ARG A 451 -98.62 15.71 50.06
N ALA A 452 -97.50 15.03 49.83
CA ALA A 452 -96.88 14.20 50.85
C ALA A 452 -96.32 15.04 52.01
N GLN A 453 -95.76 16.22 51.71
CA GLN A 453 -95.22 17.14 52.71
C GLN A 453 -96.33 17.75 53.58
N VAL A 454 -97.43 18.21 52.98
CA VAL A 454 -98.60 18.72 53.72
C VAL A 454 -99.23 17.64 54.61
N ARG A 455 -99.34 16.39 54.13
CA ARG A 455 -99.81 15.27 54.95
C ARG A 455 -98.89 15.01 56.15
N LEU A 456 -97.58 15.11 55.98
CA LEU A 456 -96.62 14.89 57.05
C LEU A 456 -96.73 15.97 58.13
N GLU A 457 -96.88 17.23 57.70
CA GLU A 457 -97.01 18.37 58.59
C GLU A 457 -98.33 18.33 59.39
N VAL A 458 -99.45 18.02 58.73
CA VAL A 458 -100.76 17.86 59.38
C VAL A 458 -100.72 16.69 60.38
N ARG A 459 -100.10 15.56 60.02
CA ARG A 459 -99.91 14.43 60.95
C ARG A 459 -99.08 14.80 62.16
N MET A 460 -97.98 15.52 61.99
CA MET A 460 -97.13 15.94 63.11
C MET A 460 -97.84 16.96 64.01
N LYS A 461 -98.71 17.82 63.46
CA LYS A 461 -99.52 18.75 64.25
C LYS A 461 -100.58 18.03 65.10
N PHE A 462 -101.33 17.09 64.50
CA PHE A 462 -102.31 16.28 65.25
C PHE A 462 -101.68 15.37 66.30
N LEU A 463 -100.50 14.81 66.00
CA LEU A 463 -99.76 13.97 66.93
C LEU A 463 -99.21 14.78 68.11
N ARG A 464 -98.74 16.01 67.85
CA ARG A 464 -98.33 16.97 68.88
C ARG A 464 -99.50 17.34 69.79
N ASP A 465 -100.64 17.71 69.21
CA ASP A 465 -101.84 18.11 69.97
C ASP A 465 -102.37 16.96 70.86
N TYR A 466 -102.19 15.70 70.43
CA TYR A 466 -102.52 14.51 71.24
C TYR A 466 -101.53 14.27 72.38
N LEU A 467 -100.22 14.42 72.12
CA LEU A 467 -99.19 14.25 73.15
C LEU A 467 -99.21 15.37 74.20
N THR A 468 -99.66 16.57 73.84
CA THR A 468 -99.81 17.72 74.76
C THR A 468 -101.16 17.75 75.47
N GLY A 469 -102.04 16.77 75.25
CA GLY A 469 -103.34 16.66 75.95
C GLY A 469 -104.42 17.64 75.48
N ALA A 470 -104.21 18.36 74.38
CA ALA A 470 -105.18 19.33 73.85
C ALA A 470 -106.39 18.67 73.15
N LEU A 471 -106.32 17.34 72.94
CA LEU A 471 -107.35 16.51 72.30
C LEU A 471 -108.01 15.51 73.26
N ASP A 472 -107.96 15.73 74.57
CA ASP A 472 -108.72 14.92 75.53
C ASP A 472 -110.21 15.33 75.49
N PRO A 473 -111.15 14.46 75.03
CA PRO A 473 -112.57 14.72 75.15
C PRO A 473 -113.08 13.92 76.35
N VAL A 474 -112.63 14.27 77.55
CA VAL A 474 -113.32 13.79 78.75
C VAL A 474 -114.43 14.74 79.16
N HIS A 475 -114.42 16.04 78.81
CA HIS A 475 -115.62 16.90 78.92
C HIS A 475 -115.67 18.04 77.87
N SER A 476 -116.25 17.81 76.68
CA SER A 476 -117.06 18.76 75.85
C SER A 476 -117.28 18.21 74.41
N PRO A 477 -118.47 18.34 73.81
CA PRO A 477 -118.71 17.97 72.41
C PRO A 477 -118.11 19.01 71.46
N VAL A 478 -117.12 18.62 70.65
CA VAL A 478 -116.54 19.47 69.61
C VAL A 478 -117.61 19.76 68.56
N THR A 479 -118.04 21.02 68.48
CA THR A 479 -119.07 21.51 67.55
C THR A 479 -118.41 21.90 66.21
N ILE A 480 -119.13 21.73 65.09
CA ILE A 480 -118.67 21.93 63.71
C ILE A 480 -118.01 23.31 63.47
N GLN A 481 -118.28 24.33 64.29
CA GLN A 481 -117.65 25.65 64.21
C GLN A 481 -116.13 25.65 64.46
N ASP A 482 -115.59 24.67 65.19
CA ASP A 482 -114.15 24.62 65.49
C ASP A 482 -113.31 24.06 64.32
N GLN A 483 -113.97 23.43 63.34
CA GLN A 483 -113.33 22.95 62.11
C GLN A 483 -113.10 24.07 61.08
N GLU A 484 -113.91 25.12 61.06
CA GLU A 484 -113.75 26.22 60.09
C GLU A 484 -112.59 27.17 60.44
N ARG A 485 -112.36 27.46 61.73
CA ARG A 485 -111.17 28.22 62.18
C ARG A 485 -109.86 27.51 61.83
N LYS A 486 -109.82 26.18 61.95
CA LYS A 486 -108.62 25.39 61.65
C LYS A 486 -108.36 25.25 60.14
N ARG A 487 -109.40 25.35 59.29
CA ARG A 487 -109.24 25.42 57.82
C ARG A 487 -108.63 26.74 57.35
N THR A 488 -108.85 27.83 58.07
CA THR A 488 -108.29 29.15 57.72
C THR A 488 -106.78 29.22 58.01
N ASP A 489 -106.34 28.64 59.13
CA ASP A 489 -104.91 28.56 59.49
C ASP A 489 -104.10 27.66 58.55
N VAL A 490 -104.69 26.55 58.07
CA VAL A 490 -104.00 25.64 57.13
C VAL A 490 -103.84 26.27 55.74
N ARG A 491 -104.83 27.05 55.27
CA ARG A 491 -104.69 27.81 54.00
C ARG A 491 -103.61 28.89 54.09
N ALA A 492 -103.45 29.53 55.25
CA ALA A 492 -102.40 30.53 55.47
C ALA A 492 -101.00 29.91 55.36
N ILE A 493 -100.81 28.69 55.90
CA ILE A 493 -99.52 27.97 55.86
C ILE A 493 -99.19 27.52 54.43
N VAL A 494 -100.18 27.04 53.66
CA VAL A 494 -99.98 26.62 52.26
C VAL A 494 -99.59 27.81 51.36
N GLY A 495 -100.15 29.00 51.60
CA GLY A 495 -99.78 30.22 50.88
C GLY A 495 -98.34 30.69 51.13
N ASP A 496 -97.80 30.46 52.32
CA ASP A 496 -96.45 30.88 52.71
C ASP A 496 -95.34 29.96 52.13
N ILE A 497 -95.69 28.71 51.82
CA ILE A 497 -94.77 27.72 51.22
C ILE A 497 -94.63 27.94 49.72
N LEU A 498 -95.72 28.28 49.02
CA LEU A 498 -95.73 28.50 47.56
C LEU A 498 -95.00 29.78 47.14
N THR A 499 -94.97 30.82 47.98
CA THR A 499 -94.27 32.07 47.68
C THR A 499 -92.75 31.96 47.82
N LYS A 500 -92.25 31.09 48.71
CA LYS A 500 -90.81 30.85 48.89
C LYS A 500 -90.16 30.04 47.76
N SER A 501 -90.88 29.09 47.13
CA SER A 501 -90.30 28.19 46.11
C SER A 501 -90.08 28.85 44.73
N LEU A 502 -90.81 29.92 44.42
CA LEU A 502 -90.70 30.65 43.14
C LEU A 502 -89.48 31.58 43.07
N SER A 503 -88.93 32.03 44.21
CA SER A 503 -87.80 32.98 44.23
C SER A 503 -86.43 32.36 43.92
N THR A 504 -86.28 31.04 44.09
CA THR A 504 -84.97 30.34 44.02
C THR A 504 -84.60 29.83 42.62
N LYS A 505 -85.54 29.82 41.65
CA LYS A 505 -85.32 29.20 40.32
C LYS A 505 -84.71 30.11 39.24
N ILE A 506 -84.44 31.40 39.51
CA ILE A 506 -84.00 32.35 38.46
C ILE A 506 -82.46 32.37 38.25
N ASN A 507 -81.63 31.84 39.16
CA ASN A 507 -80.20 32.25 39.20
C ASN A 507 -79.14 31.23 38.74
N THR A 508 -79.48 30.09 38.13
CA THR A 508 -78.45 29.11 37.70
C THR A 508 -78.83 28.39 36.40
N GLY A 509 -78.36 28.92 35.28
CA GLY A 509 -78.41 28.24 33.99
C GLY A 509 -77.58 28.96 32.94
N ASN A 510 -76.27 28.69 32.86
CA ASN A 510 -75.55 28.77 31.58
C ASN A 510 -74.13 28.18 31.63
N THR A 511 -73.93 27.09 30.87
CA THR A 511 -72.88 26.82 29.87
C THR A 511 -72.24 25.43 29.93
N ALA A 512 -72.47 24.67 28.85
CA ALA A 512 -71.77 23.46 28.44
C ALA A 512 -71.29 23.66 26.99
N LYS A 513 -70.08 23.20 26.63
CA LYS A 513 -69.63 22.92 25.24
C LYS A 513 -68.26 22.21 25.27
N VAL A 514 -68.09 20.95 24.81
CA VAL A 514 -68.02 20.37 23.44
C VAL A 514 -66.57 20.02 23.04
N VAL A 515 -66.39 18.75 22.67
CA VAL A 515 -65.23 18.11 22.02
C VAL A 515 -65.20 18.45 20.51
N PRO A 516 -64.05 18.39 19.82
CA PRO A 516 -64.05 17.57 18.60
C PRO A 516 -62.76 16.78 18.31
N GLU A 517 -62.97 15.73 17.52
CA GLU A 517 -62.08 14.75 16.90
C GLU A 517 -61.90 15.13 15.41
N VAL A 518 -60.68 15.18 14.85
CA VAL A 518 -60.42 15.16 13.38
C VAL A 518 -59.07 14.50 13.05
N SER A 519 -59.08 13.83 11.90
CA SER A 519 -58.21 12.86 11.26
C SER A 519 -57.03 13.38 10.39
N ALA A 520 -56.01 12.51 10.27
CA ALA A 520 -55.13 12.11 9.15
C ALA A 520 -54.65 13.07 8.02
N SER A 521 -53.33 13.03 7.74
CA SER A 521 -52.65 13.07 6.42
C SER A 521 -51.13 12.89 6.62
N LYS A 522 -50.43 11.82 6.19
CA LYS A 522 -49.88 11.42 4.86
C LYS A 522 -48.62 12.17 4.37
N ASN A 523 -47.67 11.37 3.86
CA ASN A 523 -46.46 11.60 3.02
C ASN A 523 -45.09 11.83 3.71
N VAL A 524 -44.14 10.86 3.63
CA VAL A 524 -43.16 10.49 2.56
C VAL A 524 -41.85 11.31 2.68
N ASN A 525 -40.78 10.69 3.15
CA ASN A 525 -39.63 10.18 2.36
C ASN A 525 -38.69 9.37 3.26
#